data_AF-A0A6D2K5X4-F1
#
_entry.id   AF-A0A6D2K5X4-F1
#
_cell.length_a   1.000
_cell.length_b   1.000
_cell.length_c   1.000
_cell.angle_alpha   90.00
_cell.angle_beta   90.00
_cell.angle_gamma   90.00
#
_symmetry.space_group_name_H-M   'P 1'
#
loop_
_entity.id
_entity.type
_entity.pdbx_description
1 polymer ?
#
loop_
_entity_poly.entity_id
_entity_poly.type
_entity_poly.pdbx_seq_one_letter_code
_entity_poly.pdbx_strand_id
1 'polypeptide(L)'
;MAKGRNSEMDSMSENQVWTLVDLPDGVKAIECKWVFKKKIDMDGNIQIYKARLVAKGYKQIHGVDYDETYSPVAMLKSIRILLATAAYYDYEIWQMDVKTAFLNENSKRMYT
;
A
#
# COMPACT_ATOMS: atom_id res chain seq x y z
N MET A 1 -5.19 -18.30 -9.14
CA MET A 1 -4.81 -17.76 -7.80
C MET A 1 -3.30 -17.59 -7.66
N ALA A 2 -2.48 -18.59 -8.02
CA ALA A 2 -1.01 -18.48 -8.01
C ALA A 2 -0.48 -17.28 -8.83
N LYS A 3 -1.03 -17.04 -10.02
CA LYS A 3 -0.66 -15.92 -10.89
C LYS A 3 -0.74 -14.54 -10.21
N GLY A 4 -1.78 -14.30 -9.41
CA GLY A 4 -1.94 -13.03 -8.69
C GLY A 4 -1.02 -12.88 -7.47
N ARG A 5 -0.57 -14.00 -6.89
CA ARG A 5 0.35 -14.01 -5.76
C ARG A 5 1.76 -13.67 -6.20
N ASN A 6 2.21 -14.29 -7.29
CA ASN A 6 3.54 -14.04 -7.85
C ASN A 6 3.65 -12.58 -8.31
N SER A 7 2.65 -12.07 -9.04
CA SER A 7 2.66 -10.67 -9.48
C SER A 7 2.71 -9.65 -8.33
N GLU A 8 2.08 -9.96 -7.19
CA GLU A 8 2.14 -9.10 -6.01
C GLU A 8 3.55 -9.15 -5.38
N MET A 9 4.12 -10.35 -5.24
CA MET A 9 5.46 -10.54 -4.67
C MET A 9 6.55 -9.89 -5.53
N ASP A 10 6.44 -10.03 -6.86
CA ASP A 10 7.34 -9.40 -7.83
C ASP A 10 7.26 -7.87 -7.70
N SER A 11 6.05 -7.30 -7.62
CA SER A 11 5.86 -5.85 -7.47
C SER A 11 6.41 -5.30 -6.14
N MET A 12 6.37 -6.10 -5.06
CA MET A 12 6.96 -5.72 -3.78
C MET A 12 8.49 -5.77 -3.81
N SER A 13 9.05 -6.74 -4.54
CA SER A 13 10.49 -6.87 -4.77
C SER A 13 11.03 -5.72 -5.62
N GLU A 14 10.36 -5.42 -6.74
CA GLU A 14 10.74 -4.32 -7.65
C GLU A 14 10.70 -2.96 -6.95
N ASN A 15 9.68 -2.73 -6.11
CA ASN A 15 9.54 -1.48 -5.38
C ASN A 15 10.32 -1.45 -4.05
N GLN A 16 11.13 -2.47 -3.76
CA GLN A 16 11.94 -2.59 -2.54
C GLN A 16 11.18 -2.22 -1.24
N VAL A 17 9.90 -2.62 -1.17
CA VAL A 17 8.96 -2.15 -0.13
C VAL A 17 9.39 -2.60 1.27
N TRP A 18 10.08 -3.74 1.35
CA TRP A 18 10.51 -4.31 2.61
C TRP A 18 11.87 -4.98 2.52
N THR A 19 12.52 -5.10 3.68
CA THR A 19 13.75 -5.88 3.85
C THR A 19 13.47 -6.98 4.88
N LEU A 20 13.82 -8.23 4.54
CA LEU A 20 13.71 -9.34 5.47
C LEU A 20 14.76 -9.16 6.58
N VAL A 21 14.35 -9.20 7.84
CA VAL A 21 15.25 -9.08 9.01
C VAL A 21 14.89 -10.16 10.01
N ASP A 22 15.89 -10.70 10.71
CA ASP A 22 15.66 -11.66 11.78
C ASP A 22 14.79 -11.06 12.90
N LEU A 23 13.91 -11.89 13.45
CA LEU A 23 13.02 -11.50 14.54
C LEU A 23 13.85 -11.24 15.81
N PRO A 24 13.78 -10.04 16.41
CA PRO A 24 14.48 -9.75 17.66
C PRO A 24 13.93 -10.60 18.81
N ASP A 25 14.82 -10.96 19.74
CA ASP A 25 14.48 -11.82 20.88
C ASP A 25 13.29 -11.27 21.68
N GLY A 26 12.29 -12.13 21.91
CA GLY A 26 11.10 -11.81 22.71
C GLY A 26 9.94 -11.17 21.94
N VAL A 27 10.09 -10.89 20.64
CA VAL A 27 9.01 -10.39 19.79
C VAL A 27 8.38 -11.52 18.99
N LYS A 28 7.07 -11.48 18.76
CA LYS A 28 6.36 -12.46 17.93
C LYS A 28 6.00 -11.82 16.59
N ALA A 29 6.39 -12.45 15.49
CA ALA A 29 6.03 -11.98 14.16
C ALA A 29 4.50 -11.92 13.96
N ILE A 30 4.03 -10.85 13.31
CA ILE A 30 2.62 -10.71 12.96
C ILE A 30 2.32 -11.66 11.81
N GLU A 31 1.37 -12.57 12.03
CA GLU A 31 0.91 -13.47 10.98
C GLU A 31 0.24 -12.69 9.82
N CYS A 32 0.55 -13.06 8.58
CA CYS A 32 -0.09 -12.51 7.38
C CYS A 32 -1.08 -13.51 6.77
N LYS A 33 -2.03 -13.00 5.99
CA LYS A 33 -2.95 -13.80 5.17
C LYS A 33 -3.03 -13.24 3.75
N TRP A 34 -3.29 -14.12 2.79
CA TRP A 34 -3.58 -13.73 1.42
C TRP A 34 -5.06 -13.46 1.22
N VAL A 35 -5.40 -12.30 0.63
CA VAL A 35 -6.75 -11.95 0.21
C VAL A 35 -6.81 -11.95 -1.31
N PHE A 36 -7.68 -12.76 -1.90
CA PHE A 36 -7.84 -12.87 -3.34
C PHE A 36 -9.13 -12.18 -3.79
N LYS A 37 -9.05 -11.43 -4.89
CA LYS A 37 -10.21 -10.83 -5.57
C LYS A 37 -10.10 -11.07 -7.07
N LYS A 38 -11.14 -11.64 -7.66
CA LYS A 38 -11.27 -11.74 -9.13
C LYS A 38 -11.90 -10.45 -9.64
N LYS A 39 -11.27 -9.80 -10.62
CA LYS A 39 -11.90 -8.75 -11.42
C LYS A 39 -12.43 -9.40 -12.69
N ILE A 40 -13.73 -9.20 -12.90
CA ILE A 40 -14.49 -9.73 -14.03
C ILE A 40 -14.73 -8.55 -14.98
N ASP A 41 -14.68 -8.80 -16.28
CA ASP A 41 -15.03 -7.84 -17.31
C ASP A 41 -16.54 -7.60 -17.40
N MET A 42 -16.94 -6.62 -18.20
CA MET A 42 -18.33 -6.37 -18.58
C MET A 42 -18.98 -7.62 -19.22
N ASP A 43 -18.19 -8.41 -19.94
CA ASP A 43 -18.63 -9.65 -20.60
C ASP A 43 -18.65 -10.89 -19.66
N GLY A 44 -18.41 -10.72 -18.36
CA GLY A 44 -18.42 -11.83 -17.40
C GLY A 44 -17.13 -12.68 -17.39
N ASN A 45 -16.13 -12.33 -18.20
CA ASN A 45 -14.84 -13.02 -18.27
C ASN A 45 -13.88 -12.57 -17.17
N ILE A 46 -13.10 -13.49 -16.59
CA ILE A 46 -12.11 -13.15 -15.57
C ILE A 46 -10.89 -12.50 -16.22
N GLN A 47 -10.78 -11.17 -16.15
CA GLN A 47 -9.63 -10.43 -16.66
C GLN A 47 -8.42 -10.49 -15.73
N ILE A 48 -8.60 -10.25 -14.42
CA ILE A 48 -7.46 -10.07 -13.49
C ILE A 48 -7.70 -10.84 -12.19
N TYR A 49 -6.70 -11.62 -11.78
CA TYR A 49 -6.62 -12.20 -10.44
C TYR A 49 -5.78 -11.26 -9.55
N LYS A 50 -6.44 -10.45 -8.70
CA LYS A 50 -5.74 -9.67 -7.67
C LYS A 50 -5.49 -10.54 -6.44
N ALA A 51 -4.28 -10.51 -5.92
CA ALA A 51 -3.95 -10.99 -4.58
C ALA A 51 -3.42 -9.80 -3.77
N ARG A 52 -3.62 -9.81 -2.46
CA ARG A 52 -3.00 -8.87 -1.53
C ARG A 52 -2.52 -9.61 -0.30
N LEU A 53 -1.30 -9.33 0.13
CA LEU A 53 -0.78 -9.80 1.41
C LEU A 53 -1.23 -8.81 2.50
N VAL A 54 -1.95 -9.31 3.51
CA VAL A 54 -2.52 -8.47 4.56
C VAL A 54 -2.13 -9.02 5.92
N ALA A 55 -1.56 -8.18 6.78
CA ALA A 55 -1.29 -8.52 8.16
C ALA A 55 -2.59 -8.83 8.93
N LYS A 56 -2.56 -9.81 9.83
CA LYS A 56 -3.67 -10.09 10.74
C LYS A 56 -3.70 -9.03 11.84
N GLY A 57 -4.24 -7.85 11.51
CA GLY A 57 -4.26 -6.66 12.37
C GLY A 57 -4.88 -6.87 13.76
N TYR A 58 -5.76 -7.85 13.93
CA TYR A 58 -6.35 -8.18 15.25
C TYR A 58 -5.34 -8.77 16.25
N LYS A 59 -4.13 -9.14 15.80
CA LYS A 59 -3.02 -9.56 16.68
C LYS A 59 -2.02 -8.43 16.96
N GLN A 60 -2.23 -7.23 16.41
CA GLN A 60 -1.33 -6.10 16.60
C GLN A 60 -1.52 -5.48 17.99
N ILE A 61 -0.41 -5.21 18.66
CA ILE A 61 -0.37 -4.58 19.98
C ILE A 61 -0.05 -3.09 19.80
N HIS A 62 -0.93 -2.22 20.31
CA HIS A 62 -0.70 -0.77 20.34
C HIS A 62 0.56 -0.43 21.15
N GLY A 63 1.41 0.48 20.68
CA GLY A 63 2.70 0.79 21.32
C GLY A 63 3.85 -0.16 20.98
N VAL A 64 3.59 -1.25 20.24
CA VAL A 64 4.61 -2.25 19.83
C VAL A 64 4.61 -2.43 18.32
N ASP A 65 3.44 -2.71 17.73
CA ASP A 65 3.30 -3.02 16.30
C ASP A 65 2.83 -1.81 15.48
N TYR A 66 2.21 -0.82 16.13
CA TYR A 66 1.79 0.42 15.50
C TYR A 66 1.69 1.56 16.53
N ASP A 67 2.54 2.56 16.33
CA ASP A 67 2.43 3.90 16.93
C ASP A 67 2.36 4.98 15.85
N GLU A 68 3.00 4.75 14.70
CA GLU A 68 3.09 5.70 13.59
C GLU A 68 2.41 5.15 12.34
N THR A 69 1.08 5.28 12.24
CA THR A 69 0.37 5.06 10.97
C THR A 69 -0.03 6.41 10.38
N TYR A 70 0.96 7.17 9.90
CA TYR A 70 0.68 8.40 9.17
C TYR A 70 0.37 8.08 7.71
N SER A 71 -0.90 7.83 7.41
CA SER A 71 -1.35 7.96 6.03
C SER A 71 -1.48 9.46 5.73
N PRO A 72 -0.74 10.03 4.76
CA PRO A 72 -0.89 11.44 4.39
C PRO A 72 -2.24 11.63 3.69
N VAL A 73 -3.29 11.85 4.47
CA VAL A 73 -4.59 12.23 3.93
C VAL A 73 -4.53 13.73 3.63
N ALA A 74 -4.41 14.08 2.36
CA ALA A 74 -4.48 15.47 1.93
C ALA A 74 -5.80 16.08 2.41
N MET A 75 -5.72 17.18 3.17
CA MET A 75 -6.91 17.87 3.65
C MET A 75 -7.58 18.62 2.50
N LEU A 76 -8.91 18.50 2.38
CA LEU A 76 -9.68 19.19 1.33
C LEU A 76 -9.45 20.71 1.33
N LYS A 77 -9.18 21.30 2.50
CA LYS A 77 -8.84 22.74 2.61
C LYS A 77 -7.57 23.07 1.83
N SER A 78 -6.51 22.27 1.99
CA SER A 78 -5.24 22.46 1.29
C SER A 78 -5.40 22.30 -0.22
N ILE A 79 -6.19 21.30 -0.65
CA ILE A 79 -6.49 21.09 -2.09
C ILE A 79 -7.22 22.31 -2.67
N ARG A 80 -8.23 22.85 -1.96
CA ARG A 80 -8.97 24.04 -2.42
C ARG A 80 -8.08 25.27 -2.54
N ILE A 81 -7.16 25.48 -1.60
CA ILE A 81 -6.18 26.57 -1.66
C ILE A 81 -5.28 26.40 -2.88
N LEU A 82 -4.75 25.20 -3.10
CA LEU A 82 -3.90 24.89 -4.26
C LEU A 82 -4.63 25.16 -5.60
N LEU A 83 -5.88 24.70 -5.72
CA LEU A 83 -6.72 24.95 -6.91
C LEU A 83 -7.01 26.45 -7.10
N ALA A 84 -7.32 27.18 -6.02
CA ALA A 84 -7.57 28.62 -6.09
C ALA A 84 -6.31 29.39 -6.51
N THR A 85 -5.14 29.00 -6.01
CA THR A 85 -3.86 29.58 -6.42
C THR A 85 -3.57 29.29 -7.88
N ALA A 86 -3.75 28.04 -8.33
CA ALA A 86 -3.56 27.67 -9.73
C ALA A 86 -4.49 28.47 -10.66
N ALA A 87 -5.77 28.62 -10.30
CA ALA A 87 -6.71 29.42 -11.07
C ALA A 87 -6.36 30.93 -11.10
N TYR A 88 -5.80 31.46 -10.01
CA TYR A 88 -5.39 32.87 -9.94
C TYR A 88 -4.18 33.17 -10.84
N TYR A 89 -3.22 32.25 -10.90
CA TYR A 89 -2.01 32.39 -11.73
C TYR A 89 -2.11 31.75 -13.11
N ASP A 90 -3.30 31.25 -13.49
CA ASP A 90 -3.56 30.54 -14.75
C ASP A 90 -2.62 29.34 -14.98
N TYR A 91 -2.37 28.57 -13.91
CA TYR A 91 -1.53 27.38 -13.96
C TYR A 91 -2.31 26.15 -14.43
N GLU A 92 -1.67 25.36 -15.29
CA GLU A 92 -2.18 24.07 -15.71
C GLU A 92 -1.87 22.99 -14.66
N ILE A 93 -2.89 22.25 -14.24
CA ILE A 93 -2.77 21.18 -13.25
C ILE A 93 -2.82 19.83 -13.95
N TRP A 94 -1.76 19.06 -13.78
CA TRP A 94 -1.66 17.70 -14.27
C TRP A 94 -1.90 16.70 -13.13
N GLN A 95 -2.85 15.77 -13.32
CA GLN A 95 -3.11 14.70 -12.38
C GLN A 95 -2.41 13.41 -12.83
N MET A 96 -1.62 12.79 -11.94
CA MET A 96 -1.01 11.49 -12.16
C MET A 96 -1.51 10.50 -11.12
N ASP A 97 -2.17 9.43 -11.57
CA ASP A 97 -2.55 8.29 -10.72
C ASP A 97 -1.45 7.21 -10.80
N VAL A 98 -0.77 6.96 -9.68
CA VAL A 98 0.28 5.95 -9.62
C VAL A 98 -0.35 4.60 -9.27
N LYS A 99 -0.18 3.60 -10.15
CA LYS A 99 -0.72 2.24 -9.98
C LYS A 99 -0.38 1.59 -8.62
N THR A 100 0.74 1.99 -8.02
CA THR A 100 1.26 1.52 -6.75
C THR A 100 1.88 2.70 -6.00
N ALA A 101 1.08 3.37 -5.17
CA ALA A 101 1.57 4.43 -4.30
C ALA A 101 2.27 3.84 -3.07
N PHE A 102 3.49 3.35 -3.26
CA PHE A 102 4.41 3.16 -2.15
C PHE A 102 5.07 4.52 -1.93
N LEU A 103 4.59 5.24 -0.92
CA LEU A 103 5.27 6.46 -0.48
C LEU A 103 6.69 6.06 -0.06
N ASN A 104 7.71 6.83 -0.46
CA ASN A 104 9.15 6.64 -0.21
C ASN A 104 9.52 6.69 1.29
N GLU A 105 8.69 6.15 2.17
CA GLU A 105 9.03 5.85 3.55
C GLU A 105 10.06 4.74 3.55
N ASN A 106 11.10 4.90 4.36
CA ASN A 106 12.18 3.92 4.52
C ASN A 106 11.63 2.49 4.56
N SER A 107 12.27 1.60 3.80
CA SER A 107 11.88 0.19 3.62
C SER A 107 11.42 -0.42 4.94
N LYS A 108 10.17 -0.92 4.97
CA LYS A 108 9.59 -1.47 6.20
C LYS A 108 10.29 -2.82 6.48
N ARG A 109 10.77 -3.02 7.70
CA ARG A 109 11.37 -4.31 8.09
C ARG A 109 10.29 -5.36 8.18
N MET A 110 10.50 -6.48 7.51
CA MET A 110 9.61 -7.64 7.62
C MET A 110 10.33 -8.71 8.42
N TYR A 111 9.77 -9.04 9.58
CA TYR A 111 10.32 -10.07 10.46
C TYR A 111 9.76 -11.45 10.09
N THR A 112 10.63 -12.47 10.09
CA THR A 112 10.26 -13.87 9.88
C THR A 112 10.44 -14.70 11.12
#